data_AF-A0A512JDS3-F1
#
_entry.id   AF-A0A512JDS3-F1
#
_cell.length_a   1.000
_cell.length_b   1.000
_cell.length_c   1.000
_cell.angle_alpha   90.00
_cell.angle_beta   90.00
_cell.angle_gamma   90.00
#
_symmetry.space_group_name_H-M   'P 1'
#
loop_
_entity.id
_entity.type
_entity.pdbx_description
1 polymer ?
#
loop_
_entity_poly.entity_id
_entity_poly.type
_entity_poly.pdbx_seq_one_letter_code
_entity_poly.pdbx_strand_id
1 'polypeptide(L)'
;MSDTAEASSSNHIDLTVEIVAAYLSNNHASAGDLPGLIASVHAAVAGLSQTPETSEPQVKLTPAQIKKSITADALISFEDGKLYKTLRRHLTIRGLTPESYREKWGLPRDYPMVSASYSEARSSLAKSLGLGQQRNKAATKAAATAETVSAPAPAAEAPKSRGTRKKAAEAPTKPRSRRKAAEPALAE
;
A
#
# COMPACT_ATOMS: atom_id res chain seq x y z
N MET A 1 18.90 23.29 -12.67
CA MET A 1 17.99 22.62 -13.63
C MET A 1 17.66 23.47 -14.86
N SER A 2 18.27 24.66 -15.04
CA SER A 2 17.99 25.54 -16.19
C SER A 2 18.84 25.25 -17.43
N ASP A 3 19.99 24.58 -17.27
CA ASP A 3 20.96 24.35 -18.36
C ASP A 3 20.46 23.34 -19.43
N THR A 4 19.71 22.32 -19.00
CA THR A 4 19.19 21.28 -19.90
C THR A 4 18.07 21.78 -20.81
N ALA A 5 17.26 22.73 -20.35
CA ALA A 5 16.13 23.26 -21.14
C ALA A 5 16.60 24.12 -22.33
N GLU A 6 17.66 24.91 -22.15
CA GLU A 6 18.27 25.73 -23.21
C GLU A 6 19.00 24.86 -24.26
N ALA A 7 19.59 23.74 -23.83
CA ALA A 7 20.16 22.77 -24.77
C ALA A 7 19.05 22.10 -25.60
N SER A 8 17.94 21.71 -25.00
CA SER A 8 16.81 21.10 -25.72
C SER A 8 16.13 22.06 -26.70
N SER A 9 15.98 23.35 -26.35
CA SER A 9 15.41 24.35 -27.26
C SER A 9 16.31 24.58 -28.49
N SER A 10 17.62 24.65 -28.28
CA SER A 10 18.60 24.77 -29.37
C SER A 10 18.54 23.58 -30.33
N ASN A 11 18.44 22.35 -29.80
CA ASN A 11 18.29 21.14 -30.62
C ASN A 11 16.97 21.12 -31.42
N HIS A 12 15.87 21.64 -30.88
CA HIS A 12 14.59 21.71 -31.61
C HIS A 12 14.64 22.70 -32.77
N ILE A 13 15.37 23.81 -32.61
CA ILE A 13 15.58 24.80 -33.67
C ILE A 13 16.37 24.17 -34.81
N ASP A 14 17.47 23.48 -34.50
CA ASP A 14 18.31 22.81 -35.50
C ASP A 14 17.52 21.75 -36.29
N LEU A 15 16.75 20.91 -35.59
CA LEU A 15 15.87 19.91 -36.22
C LEU A 15 14.78 20.55 -37.09
N THR A 16 14.19 21.66 -36.64
CA THR A 16 13.18 22.39 -37.41
C THR A 16 13.79 22.94 -38.70
N VAL A 17 15.00 23.51 -38.62
CA VAL A 17 15.72 24.05 -39.79
C VAL A 17 16.02 22.95 -40.80
N GLU A 18 16.49 21.78 -40.34
CA GLU A 18 16.78 20.64 -41.21
C GLU A 18 15.53 20.14 -41.96
N ILE A 19 14.40 20.00 -41.24
CA ILE A 19 13.13 19.55 -41.82
C ILE A 19 12.61 20.55 -42.85
N VAL A 20 12.60 21.85 -42.52
CA VAL A 20 12.10 22.90 -43.42
C VAL A 20 13.00 23.04 -44.65
N ALA A 21 14.33 22.95 -44.48
CA ALA A 21 15.28 23.01 -45.61
C ALA A 21 15.10 21.82 -46.56
N ALA A 22 14.93 20.60 -46.03
CA ALA A 22 14.67 19.42 -46.84
C ALA A 22 13.33 19.54 -47.59
N TYR A 23 12.28 20.05 -46.94
CA TYR A 23 10.99 20.28 -47.58
C TYR A 23 11.10 21.28 -48.74
N LEU A 24 11.79 22.40 -48.53
CA LEU A 24 11.96 23.44 -49.56
C LEU A 24 12.93 23.04 -50.69
N SER A 25 13.85 22.10 -50.46
CA SER A 25 14.71 21.57 -51.53
C SER A 25 13.95 20.77 -52.59
N ASN A 26 12.78 20.21 -52.21
CA ASN A 26 11.97 19.36 -53.08
C ASN A 26 10.58 19.95 -53.39
N ASN A 27 10.20 21.06 -52.75
CA ASN A 27 8.88 21.69 -52.88
C ASN A 27 9.02 23.21 -53.00
N HIS A 28 8.17 23.84 -53.79
CA HIS A 28 8.16 25.28 -53.98
C HIS A 28 7.10 25.92 -53.08
N ALA A 29 7.50 26.88 -52.24
CA ALA A 29 6.59 27.61 -51.34
C ALA A 29 6.66 29.13 -51.60
N SER A 30 5.53 29.82 -51.46
CA SER A 30 5.48 31.28 -51.57
C SER A 30 6.10 31.94 -50.34
N ALA A 31 6.70 33.12 -50.52
CA ALA A 31 7.29 33.91 -49.43
C ALA A 31 6.31 34.18 -48.27
N GLY A 32 5.00 34.22 -48.55
CA GLY A 32 3.95 34.42 -47.55
C GLY A 32 3.66 33.19 -46.67
N ASP A 33 3.96 31.99 -47.15
CA ASP A 33 3.60 30.74 -46.45
C ASP A 33 4.73 30.21 -45.55
N LEU A 34 5.96 30.68 -45.77
CA LEU A 34 7.16 30.30 -45.02
C LEU A 34 7.03 30.51 -43.49
N PRO A 35 6.56 31.67 -42.99
CA PRO A 35 6.45 31.88 -41.55
C PRO A 35 5.47 30.90 -40.88
N GLY A 36 4.37 30.57 -41.56
CA GLY A 36 3.37 29.63 -41.06
C GLY A 36 3.91 28.20 -41.01
N LEU A 37 4.65 27.79 -42.05
CA LEU A 37 5.28 26.47 -42.11
C LEU A 37 6.31 26.30 -40.99
N ILE A 38 7.20 27.27 -40.80
CA ILE A 38 8.24 27.23 -39.76
C ILE A 38 7.60 27.14 -38.37
N ALA A 39 6.58 27.96 -38.09
CA ALA A 39 5.88 27.94 -36.80
C ALA A 39 5.20 26.59 -36.53
N SER A 40 4.57 26.01 -37.54
CA SER A 40 3.88 24.71 -37.46
C SER A 40 4.86 23.57 -37.15
N VAL A 41 5.97 23.48 -37.91
CA VAL A 41 6.98 22.42 -37.72
C VAL A 41 7.66 22.57 -36.36
N HIS A 42 8.04 23.78 -35.97
CA HIS A 42 8.64 24.03 -34.66
C HIS A 42 7.69 23.63 -33.52
N ALA A 43 6.41 23.98 -33.62
CA ALA A 43 5.40 23.59 -32.64
C ALA A 43 5.21 22.07 -32.58
N ALA A 44 5.23 21.38 -33.73
CA ALA A 44 5.14 19.92 -33.78
C ALA A 44 6.35 19.26 -33.11
N VAL A 45 7.58 19.71 -33.41
CA VAL A 45 8.82 19.17 -32.81
C VAL A 45 8.87 19.45 -31.31
N ALA A 46 8.56 20.68 -30.89
CA ALA A 46 8.49 21.04 -29.47
C ALA A 46 7.42 20.22 -28.72
N GLY A 47 6.30 19.93 -29.38
CA GLY A 47 5.21 19.11 -28.84
C GLY A 47 5.53 17.63 -28.70
N LEU A 48 6.51 17.10 -29.44
CA LEU A 48 6.97 15.71 -29.27
C LEU A 48 7.84 15.56 -28.02
N SER A 49 8.64 16.59 -27.69
CA SER A 49 9.48 16.62 -26.49
C SER A 49 8.69 16.98 -25.23
N GLN A 50 7.61 17.74 -25.39
CA GLN A 50 6.57 17.82 -24.36
C GLN A 50 5.74 16.54 -24.42
N THR A 51 6.19 15.50 -23.71
CA THR A 51 5.20 14.55 -23.18
C THR A 51 4.16 15.40 -22.47
N PRO A 52 2.88 15.37 -22.87
CA PRO A 52 1.88 16.03 -22.07
C PRO A 52 1.94 15.32 -20.73
N GLU A 53 2.58 15.96 -19.75
CA GLU A 53 2.20 15.89 -18.37
C GLU A 53 0.73 16.33 -18.37
N THR A 54 -0.13 15.38 -18.76
CA THR A 54 -1.48 15.31 -18.27
C THR A 54 -1.25 15.18 -16.79
N SER A 55 -1.14 16.34 -16.13
CA SER A 55 -1.52 16.50 -14.75
C SER A 55 -2.98 16.07 -14.74
N GLU A 56 -3.19 14.75 -14.74
CA GLU A 56 -4.47 14.17 -14.37
C GLU A 56 -4.76 14.87 -13.04
N PRO A 57 -5.88 15.62 -12.95
CA PRO A 57 -6.29 16.13 -11.66
C PRO A 57 -6.24 14.92 -10.75
N GLN A 58 -5.58 15.00 -9.59
CA GLN A 58 -5.56 13.91 -8.63
C GLN A 58 -7.02 13.50 -8.40
N VAL A 59 -7.51 12.51 -9.15
CA VAL A 59 -8.92 12.14 -9.14
C VAL A 59 -8.99 11.32 -7.89
N LYS A 60 -9.18 12.03 -6.77
CA LYS A 60 -9.61 11.44 -5.51
C LYS A 60 -10.71 10.47 -5.88
N LEU A 61 -10.42 9.18 -5.72
CA LEU A 61 -11.30 8.12 -6.19
C LEU A 61 -12.69 8.41 -5.64
N THR A 62 -13.68 8.40 -6.52
CA THR A 62 -15.06 8.60 -6.05
C THR A 62 -15.39 7.52 -5.02
N PRO A 63 -16.18 7.82 -3.99
CA PRO A 63 -16.55 6.82 -2.98
C PRO A 63 -17.27 5.62 -3.62
N ALA A 64 -17.93 5.81 -4.76
CA ALA A 64 -18.52 4.74 -5.55
C ALA A 64 -17.46 3.78 -6.13
N GLN A 65 -16.33 4.29 -6.61
CA GLN A 65 -15.23 3.47 -7.13
C GLN A 65 -14.50 2.72 -6.02
N ILE A 66 -14.33 3.35 -4.85
CA ILE A 66 -13.78 2.68 -3.66
C ILE A 66 -14.67 1.50 -3.24
N LYS A 67 -15.99 1.71 -3.17
CA LYS A 67 -16.93 0.63 -2.85
C LYS A 67 -16.92 -0.48 -3.90
N LYS A 68 -16.84 -0.14 -5.19
CA LYS A 68 -16.74 -1.13 -6.29
C LYS A 68 -15.46 -1.97 -6.23
N SER A 69 -14.37 -1.42 -5.69
CA SER A 69 -13.12 -2.17 -5.55
C SER A 69 -13.19 -3.29 -4.50
N ILE A 70 -14.17 -3.26 -3.60
CA ILE A 70 -14.34 -4.24 -2.54
C ILE A 70 -15.37 -5.27 -3.00
N THR A 71 -14.91 -6.45 -3.41
CA THR A 71 -15.78 -7.60 -3.68
C THR A 71 -15.62 -8.65 -2.58
N ALA A 72 -16.63 -9.50 -2.36
CA ALA A 72 -16.58 -10.54 -1.33
C ALA A 72 -15.39 -11.49 -1.53
N ASP A 73 -15.10 -11.87 -2.78
CA ASP A 73 -14.06 -12.83 -3.12
C ASP A 73 -12.67 -12.22 -3.31
N ALA A 74 -12.61 -10.97 -3.79
CA ALA A 74 -11.37 -10.31 -4.16
C ALA A 74 -11.49 -8.78 -4.04
N LEU A 75 -10.33 -8.13 -3.94
CA LEU A 75 -10.18 -6.69 -3.94
C LEU A 75 -9.52 -6.26 -5.24
N ILE A 76 -10.00 -5.17 -5.85
CA ILE A 76 -9.41 -4.59 -7.05
C ILE A 76 -8.30 -3.62 -6.64
N SER A 77 -7.10 -3.82 -7.17
CA SER A 77 -5.97 -2.90 -6.96
C SER A 77 -6.07 -1.69 -7.89
N PHE A 78 -5.84 -0.50 -7.36
CA PHE A 78 -5.85 0.75 -8.12
C PHE A 78 -4.55 0.97 -8.90
N GLU A 79 -3.48 0.20 -8.62
CA GLU A 79 -2.21 0.29 -9.35
C GLU A 79 -2.25 -0.42 -10.71
N ASP A 80 -3.06 -1.48 -10.85
CA ASP A 80 -3.07 -2.34 -12.04
C ASP A 80 -4.46 -2.82 -12.46
N GLY A 81 -5.51 -2.48 -11.71
CA GLY A 81 -6.89 -2.87 -12.00
C GLY A 81 -7.19 -4.36 -11.83
N LYS A 82 -6.26 -5.15 -11.26
CA LYS A 82 -6.43 -6.61 -11.14
C LYS A 82 -7.06 -7.01 -9.81
N LEU A 83 -7.72 -8.16 -9.82
CA LEU A 83 -8.38 -8.74 -8.66
C LEU A 83 -7.39 -9.57 -7.84
N TYR A 84 -7.33 -9.29 -6.54
CA TYR A 84 -6.46 -9.97 -5.60
C TYR A 84 -7.22 -10.40 -4.35
N LYS A 85 -6.95 -11.62 -3.87
CA LYS A 85 -7.45 -12.06 -2.54
C LYS A 85 -6.80 -11.29 -1.39
N THR A 86 -5.53 -10.89 -1.57
CA THR A 86 -4.77 -10.11 -0.59
C THR A 86 -4.01 -8.99 -1.30
N LEU A 87 -4.33 -7.72 -1.03
CA LEU A 87 -3.56 -6.59 -1.56
C LEU A 87 -2.18 -6.51 -0.92
N ARG A 88 -2.04 -6.93 0.36
CA ARG A 88 -0.75 -6.85 1.08
C ARG A 88 0.42 -7.43 0.28
N ARG A 89 0.25 -8.63 -0.29
CA ARG A 89 1.30 -9.28 -1.10
C ARG A 89 1.63 -8.46 -2.35
N HIS A 90 0.62 -7.95 -3.04
CA HIS A 90 0.80 -7.13 -4.23
C HIS A 90 1.56 -5.84 -3.93
N LEU A 91 1.19 -5.15 -2.85
CA LEU A 91 1.85 -3.92 -2.42
C LEU A 91 3.31 -4.17 -2.02
N THR A 92 3.59 -5.24 -1.28
CA THR A 92 4.96 -5.58 -0.88
C THR A 92 5.87 -5.87 -2.07
N ILE A 93 5.38 -6.55 -3.11
CA ILE A 93 6.15 -6.81 -4.35
C ILE A 93 6.53 -5.48 -5.03
N ARG A 94 5.68 -4.46 -4.92
CA ARG A 94 5.93 -3.12 -5.47
C ARG A 94 6.72 -2.21 -4.51
N GLY A 95 7.13 -2.70 -3.34
CA GLY A 95 7.79 -1.88 -2.32
C GLY A 95 6.87 -0.84 -1.67
N LEU A 96 5.55 -0.95 -1.83
CA LEU A 96 4.57 -0.06 -1.23
C LEU A 96 4.07 -0.61 0.11
N THR A 97 3.90 0.27 1.08
CA THR A 97 3.26 -0.08 2.34
C THR A 97 1.73 0.07 2.19
N PRO A 98 0.94 -0.65 3.00
CA PRO A 98 -0.51 -0.47 3.00
C PRO A 98 -0.96 0.96 3.35
N GLU A 99 -0.15 1.68 4.13
CA GLU A 99 -0.44 3.08 4.51
C GLU A 99 -0.12 4.02 3.36
N SER A 100 1.06 3.89 2.73
CA SER A 100 1.43 4.72 1.57
C SER A 100 0.46 4.52 0.41
N TYR A 101 -0.05 3.30 0.21
CA TYR A 101 -1.08 3.02 -0.78
C TYR A 101 -2.40 3.74 -0.48
N ARG A 102 -2.82 3.81 0.80
CA ARG A 102 -4.04 4.54 1.18
C ARG A 102 -3.88 6.04 0.98
N GLU A 103 -2.73 6.59 1.32
CA GLU A 103 -2.43 8.02 1.14
C GLU A 103 -2.37 8.39 -0.35
N LYS A 104 -1.66 7.59 -1.16
CA LYS A 104 -1.50 7.80 -2.60
C LYS A 104 -2.86 7.88 -3.33
N TRP A 105 -3.80 7.03 -2.94
CA TRP A 105 -5.10 6.94 -3.59
C TRP A 105 -6.25 7.60 -2.80
N GLY A 106 -5.95 8.22 -1.65
CA GLY A 106 -6.96 8.86 -0.79
C GLY A 106 -7.99 7.89 -0.21
N LEU A 107 -7.62 6.63 0.05
CA LEU A 107 -8.54 5.62 0.60
C LEU A 107 -8.82 5.87 2.09
N PRO A 108 -10.04 5.55 2.56
CA PRO A 108 -10.34 5.51 3.99
C PRO A 108 -9.38 4.60 4.75
N ARG A 109 -9.10 4.96 6.01
CA ARG A 109 -8.28 4.14 6.92
C ARG A 109 -8.86 2.75 7.16
N ASP A 110 -10.19 2.63 7.06
CA ASP A 110 -10.95 1.38 7.20
C ASP A 110 -10.96 0.51 5.93
N TYR A 111 -10.21 0.89 4.89
CA TYR A 111 -10.17 0.11 3.66
C TYR A 111 -9.53 -1.28 3.89
N PRO A 112 -10.21 -2.39 3.56
CA PRO A 112 -9.72 -3.74 3.77
C PRO A 112 -8.55 -4.06 2.82
N MET A 113 -7.49 -4.66 3.35
CA MET A 113 -6.32 -5.08 2.55
C MET A 113 -6.38 -6.56 2.13
N VAL A 114 -7.44 -7.25 2.52
CA VAL A 114 -7.66 -8.68 2.36
C VAL A 114 -9.14 -8.90 2.11
N SER A 115 -9.51 -9.80 1.20
CA SER A 115 -10.91 -10.04 0.87
C SER A 115 -11.67 -10.66 2.04
N ALA A 116 -13.00 -10.51 2.04
CA ALA A 116 -13.86 -11.06 3.06
C ALA A 116 -13.73 -12.60 3.10
N SER A 117 -13.81 -13.25 1.93
CA SER A 117 -13.71 -14.72 1.83
C SER A 117 -12.37 -15.27 2.33
N TYR A 118 -11.26 -14.58 2.06
CA TYR A 118 -9.94 -14.98 2.58
C TYR A 118 -9.87 -14.84 4.10
N SER A 119 -10.43 -13.77 4.65
CA SER A 119 -10.49 -13.52 6.09
C SER A 119 -11.34 -14.58 6.81
N GLU A 120 -12.49 -14.94 6.23
CA GLU A 120 -13.38 -16.00 6.74
C GLU A 120 -12.68 -17.36 6.73
N ALA A 121 -12.10 -17.76 5.60
CA ALA A 121 -11.40 -19.04 5.47
C ALA A 121 -10.22 -19.17 6.44
N ARG A 122 -9.47 -18.09 6.66
CA ARG A 122 -8.36 -18.11 7.64
C ARG A 122 -8.87 -18.15 9.07
N SER A 123 -9.96 -17.45 9.36
CA SER A 123 -10.56 -17.42 10.70
C SER A 123 -11.21 -18.75 11.09
N SER A 124 -11.86 -19.45 10.15
CA SER A 124 -12.47 -20.76 10.41
C SER A 124 -11.41 -21.82 10.69
N LEU A 125 -10.32 -21.81 9.90
CA LEU A 125 -9.14 -22.67 10.12
C LEU A 125 -8.47 -22.37 11.47
N ALA A 126 -8.35 -21.10 11.86
CA ALA A 126 -7.80 -20.75 13.16
C ALA A 126 -8.69 -21.25 14.32
N LYS A 127 -10.02 -21.10 14.19
CA LYS A 127 -10.99 -21.59 15.18
C LYS A 127 -10.97 -23.11 15.31
N SER A 128 -10.84 -23.84 14.20
CA SER A 128 -10.72 -25.31 14.22
C SER A 128 -9.39 -25.78 14.81
N LEU A 129 -8.30 -25.02 14.60
CA LEU A 129 -7.00 -25.23 15.25
C LEU A 129 -6.94 -24.76 16.72
N GLY A 130 -8.05 -24.27 17.29
CA GLY A 130 -8.16 -23.97 18.72
C GLY A 130 -7.79 -22.54 19.13
N LEU A 131 -7.52 -21.62 18.19
CA LEU A 131 -7.39 -20.19 18.54
C LEU A 131 -8.75 -19.67 19.05
N GLY A 132 -8.75 -19.10 20.27
CA GLY A 132 -9.93 -18.48 20.89
C GLY A 132 -10.75 -19.39 21.83
N GLN A 133 -10.42 -20.68 21.95
CA GLN A 133 -11.17 -21.63 22.80
C GLN A 133 -10.85 -21.52 24.31
N GLN A 134 -9.73 -20.90 24.68
CA GLN A 134 -9.32 -20.75 26.09
C GLN A 134 -10.33 -19.94 26.93
N ARG A 135 -10.96 -18.91 26.34
CA ARG A 135 -11.98 -18.11 27.04
C ARG A 135 -13.28 -18.89 27.27
N ASN A 136 -13.66 -19.73 26.31
CA ASN A 136 -14.86 -20.57 26.42
C ASN A 136 -14.64 -21.73 27.41
N LYS A 137 -13.44 -22.33 27.48
CA LYS A 137 -13.12 -23.36 28.50
C LYS A 137 -13.15 -22.81 29.93
N ALA A 138 -12.75 -21.54 30.14
CA ALA A 138 -12.84 -20.90 31.44
C ALA A 138 -14.31 -20.61 31.84
N ALA A 139 -15.14 -20.19 30.89
CA ALA A 139 -16.58 -19.97 31.12
C ALA A 139 -17.35 -21.28 31.36
N THR A 140 -17.05 -22.36 30.61
CA THR A 140 -17.68 -23.67 30.84
C THR A 140 -17.19 -24.33 32.13
N LYS A 141 -15.93 -24.14 32.53
CA LYS A 141 -15.42 -24.60 33.83
C LYS A 141 -16.06 -23.84 35.00
N ALA A 142 -16.29 -22.53 34.87
CA ALA A 142 -16.99 -21.73 35.89
C ALA A 142 -18.47 -22.12 36.03
N ALA A 143 -19.15 -22.44 34.92
CA ALA A 143 -20.52 -22.94 34.93
C ALA A 143 -20.64 -24.36 35.52
N ALA A 144 -19.69 -25.25 35.25
CA ALA A 144 -19.68 -26.61 35.82
C ALA A 144 -19.43 -26.63 37.34
N THR A 145 -18.67 -25.66 37.88
CA THR A 145 -18.55 -25.45 39.33
C THR A 145 -19.76 -24.74 39.96
N ALA A 146 -20.65 -24.16 39.17
CA ALA A 146 -21.88 -23.54 39.66
C ALA A 146 -23.05 -24.54 39.76
N GLU A 147 -23.09 -25.59 38.92
CA GLU A 147 -24.13 -26.64 39.01
C GLU A 147 -23.91 -27.68 40.11
N THR A 148 -22.69 -27.83 40.64
CA THR A 148 -22.40 -28.80 41.73
C THR A 148 -22.73 -28.29 43.14
N VAL A 149 -23.36 -27.12 43.28
CA VAL A 149 -23.65 -26.50 44.60
C VAL A 149 -25.15 -26.41 44.93
N SER A 150 -26.06 -27.03 44.16
CA SER A 150 -27.51 -26.98 44.45
C SER A 150 -28.03 -28.20 45.22
N ALA A 151 -27.70 -28.30 46.53
CA ALA A 151 -28.50 -28.88 47.64
C ALA A 151 -27.76 -28.64 49.00
N PRO A 152 -28.44 -28.37 50.13
CA PRO A 152 -28.38 -27.05 50.80
C PRO A 152 -27.54 -26.90 52.10
N ALA A 153 -26.96 -25.69 52.26
CA ALA A 153 -26.74 -24.80 53.44
C ALA A 153 -25.88 -25.26 54.67
N PRO A 154 -25.26 -24.34 55.48
CA PRO A 154 -25.41 -22.87 55.48
C PRO A 154 -24.11 -22.00 55.63
N ALA A 155 -24.28 -20.71 55.33
CA ALA A 155 -23.72 -19.50 55.98
C ALA A 155 -22.20 -19.17 56.00
N ALA A 156 -21.95 -17.87 55.75
CA ALA A 156 -20.72 -17.08 55.88
C ALA A 156 -19.67 -17.33 54.78
N GLU A 157 -19.04 -16.37 54.12
CA GLU A 157 -18.72 -14.99 54.48
C GLU A 157 -18.30 -14.26 53.18
N ALA A 158 -18.68 -13.00 52.99
CA ALA A 158 -18.18 -12.19 51.87
C ALA A 158 -16.70 -11.83 52.08
N PRO A 159 -15.92 -11.65 51.00
CA PRO A 159 -15.41 -10.29 50.81
C PRO A 159 -15.29 -9.80 49.36
N LYS A 160 -15.90 -8.62 49.16
CA LYS A 160 -15.37 -7.39 48.55
C LYS A 160 -14.48 -7.51 47.30
N SER A 161 -15.03 -7.00 46.21
CA SER A 161 -14.31 -6.47 45.07
C SER A 161 -13.39 -5.30 45.48
N ARG A 162 -12.29 -5.12 44.74
CA ARG A 162 -11.91 -3.88 44.02
C ARG A 162 -10.39 -3.75 43.89
N GLY A 163 -9.92 -3.99 42.66
CA GLY A 163 -9.12 -3.00 41.95
C GLY A 163 -7.66 -2.73 42.38
N THR A 164 -6.80 -3.09 41.43
CA THR A 164 -5.64 -2.32 40.91
C THR A 164 -4.32 -2.29 41.66
N ARG A 165 -3.30 -2.80 40.93
CA ARG A 165 -1.90 -2.33 40.80
C ARG A 165 -1.09 -2.15 42.09
N LYS A 166 -0.01 -2.93 42.22
CA LYS A 166 1.36 -2.38 42.16
C LYS A 166 2.44 -3.47 42.04
N LYS A 167 3.59 -2.98 41.59
CA LYS A 167 4.82 -3.58 41.07
C LYS A 167 5.83 -3.90 42.19
N ALA A 168 6.84 -4.70 41.81
CA ALA A 168 8.10 -5.08 42.49
C ALA A 168 8.01 -6.37 43.32
N ALA A 169 8.93 -7.35 43.26
CA ALA A 169 10.36 -7.36 42.92
C ALA A 169 10.74 -8.74 42.27
N GLU A 170 11.66 -8.83 41.30
CA GLU A 170 13.09 -9.24 41.45
C GLU A 170 13.26 -10.66 42.04
N ALA A 171 13.91 -11.70 41.51
CA ALA A 171 14.85 -12.04 40.41
C ALA A 171 14.70 -13.59 40.18
N PRO A 172 15.48 -14.36 39.35
CA PRO A 172 16.69 -14.03 38.62
C PRO A 172 16.73 -14.46 37.14
N THR A 173 17.78 -13.96 36.50
CA THR A 173 18.18 -14.09 35.11
C THR A 173 18.81 -15.45 34.81
N LYS A 174 18.34 -16.07 33.72
CA LYS A 174 19.14 -16.86 32.78
C LYS A 174 18.43 -16.76 31.43
N PRO A 175 19.14 -16.63 30.30
CA PRO A 175 20.01 -17.73 29.92
C PRO A 175 21.27 -17.32 29.11
N ARG A 176 22.00 -18.36 28.72
CA ARG A 176 22.94 -18.46 27.58
C ARG A 176 24.40 -18.12 27.86
N SER A 177 25.05 -19.18 28.32
CA SER A 177 26.34 -19.67 27.84
C SER A 177 26.80 -19.08 26.50
N ARG A 178 28.00 -18.50 26.57
CA ARG A 178 28.96 -18.25 25.49
C ARG A 178 29.11 -19.45 24.53
N ARG A 179 29.00 -19.18 23.22
CA ARG A 179 29.93 -19.65 22.16
C ARG A 179 29.95 -18.55 21.10
N LYS A 180 30.92 -17.65 21.19
CA LYS A 180 32.24 -17.64 20.53
C LYS A 180 32.16 -16.86 19.21
N ALA A 181 32.70 -15.65 19.28
CA ALA A 181 33.15 -14.89 18.13
C ALA A 181 34.43 -15.54 17.56
N ALA A 182 34.52 -15.55 16.24
CA ALA A 182 35.70 -15.47 15.40
C ALA A 182 35.16 -15.21 13.98
N GLU A 183 35.62 -14.29 13.15
CA GLU A 183 36.53 -13.15 13.17
C GLU A 183 36.39 -12.54 11.75
N PRO A 184 36.48 -11.22 11.52
CA PRO A 184 36.54 -10.65 10.17
C PRO A 184 37.97 -10.18 9.81
N ALA A 185 38.49 -10.59 8.66
CA ALA A 185 39.65 -10.00 7.96
C ALA A 185 39.54 -10.38 6.45
N LEU A 186 39.28 -9.46 5.50
CA LEU A 186 40.16 -8.50 4.79
C LEU A 186 41.19 -9.15 3.82
N ALA A 187 41.28 -8.53 2.62
CA ALA A 187 42.17 -8.77 1.46
C ALA A 187 41.78 -9.98 0.58
N GLU A 188 41.71 -9.92 -0.75
CA GLU A 188 42.35 -9.06 -1.77
C GLU A 188 41.46 -9.00 -3.02
#